data_AF-A0A9E5NPU2-F1
#
_entry.id   AF-A0A9E5NPU2-F1
#
_cell.length_a   1.000
_cell.length_b   1.000
_cell.length_c   1.000
_cell.angle_alpha   90.00
_cell.angle_beta   90.00
_cell.angle_gamma   90.00
#
_symmetry.space_group_name_H-M   'P 1'
#
loop_
_entity.id
_entity.type
_entity.pdbx_description
1 polymer ?
#
loop_
_entity_poly.entity_id
_entity_poly.type
_entity_poly.pdbx_seq_one_letter_code
_entity_poly.pdbx_strand_id
1 'polypeptide(L)'
;MAPKDEDTKGKGGGDSSGTTDDSSTKGDRTYTKKYVDDLKGNLKKERTKRQALEGELSSLNERVAAMEKAKLESEEDWKGLAEKKDTELQEALNRMAEINVELSDSRVMNQVFGAASKKGLRPDIAFKLLDRSALEIDNGEVLNMDGALDALVEDYPELLQPQAQVGTTSPGTSSGPRETDQERLRRLETGGPGWGGKTEGEVVVAEDLYEKAVEAGMGDKPAKGQ
;
A
#
# COMPACT_ATOMS: atom_id res chain seq x y z
N MET A 1 4.03 12.90 -35.80
CA MET A 1 5.22 12.22 -36.37
C MET A 1 4.85 10.76 -36.55
N ALA A 2 4.81 10.31 -37.81
CA ALA A 2 4.57 8.92 -38.19
C ALA A 2 5.89 8.13 -38.23
N PRO A 3 5.89 6.80 -37.99
CA PRO A 3 7.02 5.97 -38.36
C PRO A 3 6.98 5.63 -39.85
N LYS A 4 8.14 5.78 -40.49
CA LYS A 4 8.41 5.57 -41.91
C LYS A 4 8.72 4.09 -42.18
N ASP A 5 8.29 3.64 -43.34
CA ASP A 5 8.66 2.39 -43.99
C ASP A 5 10.18 2.32 -44.27
N GLU A 6 10.79 1.18 -43.98
CA GLU A 6 12.14 0.84 -44.45
C GLU A 6 12.06 -0.14 -45.63
N ASP A 7 12.32 0.43 -46.81
CA ASP A 7 12.68 -0.25 -48.04
C ASP A 7 14.00 -1.03 -47.90
N THR A 8 14.02 -2.31 -48.25
CA THR A 8 15.26 -3.00 -48.66
C THR A 8 15.20 -3.41 -50.12
N LYS A 9 16.05 -2.72 -50.88
CA LYS A 9 16.19 -2.72 -52.34
C LYS A 9 17.34 -3.65 -52.71
N GLY A 10 17.03 -4.84 -53.23
CA GLY A 10 17.99 -5.77 -53.84
C GLY A 10 17.96 -5.65 -55.36
N LYS A 11 19.05 -5.19 -55.95
CA LYS A 11 19.22 -4.74 -57.34
C LYS A 11 20.07 -5.76 -58.13
N GLY A 12 19.73 -6.00 -59.39
CA GLY A 12 20.58 -6.62 -60.42
C GLY A 12 19.86 -7.77 -61.11
N GLY A 13 19.70 -7.84 -62.43
CA GLY A 13 20.35 -7.15 -63.54
C GLY A 13 20.53 -8.19 -64.65
N GLY A 14 20.04 -7.91 -65.86
CA GLY A 14 20.20 -8.84 -66.98
C GLY A 14 19.19 -8.60 -68.10
N ASP A 15 19.46 -7.58 -68.92
CA ASP A 15 18.94 -7.50 -70.28
C ASP A 15 19.40 -8.72 -71.08
N SER A 16 18.47 -9.49 -71.64
CA SER A 16 18.71 -10.12 -72.94
C SER A 16 17.46 -9.97 -73.79
N SER A 17 17.54 -8.96 -74.66
CA SER A 17 16.87 -8.89 -75.94
C SER A 17 16.84 -10.27 -76.61
N GLY A 18 15.63 -10.74 -76.88
CA GLY A 18 15.36 -11.96 -77.64
C GLY A 18 14.03 -11.79 -78.35
N THR A 19 14.02 -10.97 -79.40
CA THR A 19 12.93 -10.93 -80.36
C THR A 19 12.95 -12.22 -81.15
N THR A 20 12.11 -13.17 -80.78
CA THR A 20 11.64 -14.23 -81.67
C THR A 20 10.14 -14.11 -81.76
N ASP A 21 9.71 -13.53 -82.87
CA ASP A 21 8.42 -13.78 -83.48
C ASP A 21 8.23 -15.30 -83.57
N ASP A 22 7.27 -15.85 -82.82
CA ASP A 22 6.72 -17.16 -83.13
C ASP A 22 5.21 -17.14 -82.95
N SER A 23 4.58 -16.85 -84.07
CA SER A 23 3.21 -17.22 -84.38
C SER A 23 3.01 -18.73 -84.15
N SER A 24 2.48 -19.13 -83.00
CA SER A 24 1.88 -20.46 -82.93
C SER A 24 0.79 -20.56 -81.88
N THR A 25 -0.43 -20.70 -82.39
CA THR A 25 -1.50 -21.53 -81.82
C THR A 25 -2.05 -21.11 -80.44
N LYS A 26 -3.24 -20.50 -80.48
CA LYS A 26 -4.33 -20.84 -79.54
C LYS A 26 -4.63 -22.34 -79.72
N GLY A 27 -3.75 -23.20 -79.22
CA GLY A 27 -4.00 -24.62 -79.12
C GLY A 27 -4.90 -24.82 -77.91
N ASP A 28 -6.11 -25.30 -78.14
CA ASP A 28 -6.96 -25.83 -77.08
C ASP A 28 -6.16 -26.94 -76.36
N ARG A 29 -5.53 -26.60 -75.24
CA ARG A 29 -4.85 -27.58 -74.39
C ARG A 29 -5.92 -28.50 -73.82
N THR A 30 -6.05 -29.68 -74.40
CA THR A 30 -6.94 -30.72 -73.89
C THR A 30 -6.28 -31.35 -72.67
N TYR A 31 -6.71 -30.92 -71.48
CA TYR A 31 -6.27 -31.54 -70.23
C TYR A 31 -6.83 -32.95 -70.13
N THR A 32 -5.99 -33.90 -69.72
CA THR A 32 -6.47 -35.25 -69.43
C THR A 32 -7.45 -35.21 -68.25
N LYS A 33 -8.52 -36.00 -68.32
CA LYS A 33 -9.56 -36.07 -67.27
C LYS A 33 -8.95 -36.28 -65.87
N LYS A 34 -7.92 -37.13 -65.79
CA LYS A 34 -7.15 -37.40 -64.56
C LYS A 34 -6.51 -36.14 -63.96
N TYR A 35 -5.89 -35.29 -64.78
CA TYR A 35 -5.27 -34.04 -64.32
C TYR A 35 -6.31 -33.05 -63.75
N VAL A 36 -7.48 -32.96 -64.39
CA VAL A 36 -8.59 -32.12 -63.90
C VAL A 36 -9.16 -32.66 -62.58
N ASP A 37 -9.28 -33.98 -62.46
CA ASP A 37 -9.76 -34.63 -61.22
C ASP A 37 -8.75 -34.46 -60.06
N ASP A 38 -7.44 -34.58 -60.33
CA ASP A 38 -6.38 -34.33 -59.35
C ASP A 38 -6.36 -32.86 -58.88
N LEU A 39 -6.51 -31.90 -59.81
CA LEU A 39 -6.62 -30.48 -59.48
C LEU A 39 -7.83 -30.18 -58.60
N LYS A 40 -8.99 -30.77 -58.90
CA LYS A 40 -10.20 -30.63 -58.07
C LYS A 40 -9.99 -31.23 -56.68
N GLY A 41 -9.33 -32.38 -56.60
CA GLY A 41 -8.96 -33.02 -55.34
C GLY A 41 -8.05 -32.13 -54.48
N ASN A 42 -7.01 -31.55 -55.08
CA ASN A 42 -6.09 -30.64 -54.41
C ASN A 42 -6.77 -29.34 -53.99
N LEU A 43 -7.60 -28.74 -54.84
CA LEU A 43 -8.38 -27.54 -54.51
C LEU A 43 -9.32 -27.79 -53.32
N LYS A 44 -9.96 -28.96 -53.25
CA LYS A 44 -10.80 -29.33 -52.12
C LYS A 44 -9.98 -29.43 -50.83
N LYS A 45 -8.80 -30.07 -50.87
CA LYS A 45 -7.89 -30.18 -49.72
C LYS A 45 -7.42 -28.80 -49.23
N GLU A 46 -7.02 -27.91 -50.14
CA GLU A 46 -6.59 -26.57 -49.77
C GLU A 46 -7.74 -25.73 -49.20
N ARG A 47 -8.97 -25.86 -49.74
CA ARG A 47 -10.15 -25.23 -49.14
C ARG A 47 -10.41 -25.71 -47.72
N THR A 48 -10.33 -27.02 -47.47
CA THR A 48 -10.53 -27.57 -46.12
C THR A 48 -9.44 -27.13 -45.15
N LYS A 49 -8.17 -27.08 -45.58
CA LYS A 49 -7.06 -26.58 -44.75
C LYS A 49 -7.24 -25.09 -44.44
N ARG A 50 -7.62 -24.29 -45.44
CA ARG A 50 -7.86 -22.86 -45.24
C ARG A 50 -8.99 -22.62 -44.24
N GLN A 51 -10.09 -23.35 -44.35
CA GLN A 51 -11.19 -23.25 -43.38
C GLN A 51 -10.76 -23.66 -41.97
N ALA A 52 -9.94 -24.70 -41.83
CA ALA A 52 -9.39 -25.10 -40.54
C ALA A 52 -8.48 -24.01 -39.94
N LEU A 53 -7.57 -23.45 -40.74
CA LEU A 53 -6.68 -22.36 -40.32
C LEU A 53 -7.45 -21.08 -39.98
N GLU A 54 -8.51 -20.75 -40.74
CA GLU A 54 -9.39 -19.61 -40.42
C GLU A 54 -10.11 -19.83 -39.09
N GLY A 55 -10.56 -21.06 -38.79
CA GLY A 55 -11.13 -21.42 -37.49
C GLY A 55 -10.12 -21.32 -36.34
N GLU A 56 -8.89 -21.80 -36.55
CA GLU A 56 -7.80 -21.69 -35.57
C GLU A 56 -7.42 -20.23 -35.30
N LEU A 57 -7.31 -19.40 -36.35
CA LEU A 57 -7.04 -17.97 -36.21
C LEU A 57 -8.15 -17.24 -35.47
N SER A 58 -9.43 -17.56 -35.75
CA SER A 58 -10.55 -16.98 -35.01
C SER A 58 -10.47 -17.32 -33.52
N SER A 59 -10.22 -18.59 -33.19
CA SER A 59 -10.08 -19.03 -31.79
C SER A 59 -8.88 -18.38 -31.10
N LEU A 60 -7.76 -18.23 -31.80
CA LEU A 60 -6.58 -17.56 -31.27
C LEU A 60 -6.87 -16.09 -30.99
N ASN A 61 -7.52 -15.38 -31.92
CA ASN A 61 -7.89 -13.98 -31.76
C ASN A 61 -8.84 -13.77 -30.58
N GLU A 62 -9.84 -14.65 -30.40
CA GLU A 62 -10.73 -14.61 -29.24
C GLU A 62 -9.98 -14.80 -27.92
N ARG A 63 -9.04 -15.74 -27.87
CA ARG A 63 -8.20 -15.97 -26.68
C ARG A 63 -7.29 -14.78 -26.37
N VAL A 64 -6.68 -14.18 -27.40
CA VAL A 64 -5.84 -12.99 -27.24
C VAL A 64 -6.67 -11.82 -26.72
N ALA A 65 -7.84 -11.56 -27.30
CA ALA A 65 -8.73 -10.50 -26.84
C ALA A 65 -9.19 -10.71 -25.38
N ALA A 66 -9.49 -11.97 -24.99
CA ALA A 66 -9.85 -12.29 -23.62
C ALA A 66 -8.68 -12.06 -22.63
N MET A 67 -7.46 -12.45 -23.00
CA MET A 67 -6.26 -12.21 -22.17
C MET A 67 -5.93 -10.72 -22.04
N GLU A 68 -6.05 -9.95 -23.13
CA GLU A 68 -5.85 -8.50 -23.10
C GLU A 68 -6.86 -7.81 -22.17
N LYS A 69 -8.13 -8.23 -22.25
CA LYS A 69 -9.17 -7.73 -21.35
C LYS A 69 -8.88 -8.07 -19.88
N ALA A 70 -8.53 -9.32 -19.59
CA ALA A 70 -8.19 -9.74 -18.22
C ALA A 70 -6.95 -9.00 -17.69
N LYS A 71 -5.97 -8.71 -18.56
CA LYS A 71 -4.80 -7.92 -18.19
C LYS A 71 -5.18 -6.49 -17.83
N LEU A 72 -6.01 -5.83 -18.64
CA LEU A 72 -6.51 -4.48 -18.36
C LEU A 72 -7.28 -4.42 -17.04
N GLU A 73 -8.21 -5.36 -16.81
CA GLU A 73 -8.96 -5.47 -15.55
C GLU A 73 -8.00 -5.62 -14.35
N SER A 74 -6.99 -6.50 -14.47
CA SER A 74 -6.01 -6.66 -13.39
C SER A 74 -5.17 -5.41 -13.15
N GLU A 75 -4.76 -4.69 -14.19
CA GLU A 75 -3.99 -3.45 -14.06
C GLU A 75 -4.82 -2.34 -13.39
N GLU A 76 -6.12 -2.27 -13.66
CA GLU A 76 -7.04 -1.35 -12.99
C GLU A 76 -7.21 -1.71 -11.51
N ASP A 77 -7.36 -2.99 -11.18
CA ASP A 77 -7.44 -3.46 -9.79
C ASP A 77 -6.17 -3.15 -8.99
N TRP A 78 -4.99 -3.39 -9.58
CA TRP A 78 -3.70 -3.09 -8.95
C TRP A 78 -3.51 -1.59 -8.73
N LYS A 79 -3.92 -0.75 -9.69
CA LYS A 79 -3.89 0.71 -9.52
C LYS A 79 -4.82 1.16 -8.41
N GLY A 80 -6.06 0.67 -8.39
CA GLY A 80 -7.02 1.00 -7.33
C GLY A 80 -6.56 0.55 -5.95
N LEU A 81 -5.88 -0.60 -5.84
CA LEU A 81 -5.29 -1.07 -4.60
C LEU A 81 -4.10 -0.20 -4.16
N ALA A 82 -3.22 0.19 -5.10
CA ALA A 82 -2.08 1.06 -4.82
C ALA A 82 -2.55 2.43 -4.31
N GLU A 83 -3.52 3.05 -4.99
CA GLU A 83 -4.08 4.34 -4.57
C GLU A 83 -4.70 4.26 -3.16
N LYS A 84 -5.45 3.20 -2.86
CA LYS A 84 -5.97 2.98 -1.50
C LYS A 84 -4.85 2.88 -0.47
N LYS A 85 -3.80 2.11 -0.76
CA LYS A 85 -2.66 1.95 0.16
C LYS A 85 -1.90 3.25 0.36
N ASP A 86 -1.74 4.06 -0.68
CA ASP A 86 -1.13 5.39 -0.57
C ASP A 86 -1.96 6.32 0.31
N THR A 87 -3.29 6.32 0.16
CA THR A 87 -4.18 7.12 1.02
C THR A 87 -4.14 6.66 2.49
N GLU A 88 -4.19 5.35 2.74
CA GLU A 88 -4.06 4.77 4.10
C GLU A 88 -2.72 5.16 4.74
N LEU A 89 -1.63 5.13 3.95
CA LEU A 89 -0.29 5.49 4.43
C LEU A 89 -0.21 6.99 4.77
N GLN A 90 -0.76 7.86 3.92
CA GLN A 90 -0.81 9.30 4.20
C GLN A 90 -1.64 9.60 5.45
N GLU A 91 -2.80 8.96 5.62
CA GLU A 91 -3.60 9.10 6.83
C GLU A 91 -2.86 8.62 8.08
N ALA A 92 -2.16 7.50 8.00
CA ALA A 92 -1.36 6.98 9.10
C ALA A 92 -0.21 7.92 9.46
N LEU A 93 0.49 8.49 8.48
CA LEU A 93 1.54 9.48 8.71
C LEU A 93 0.99 10.76 9.36
N ASN A 94 -0.16 11.25 8.91
CA ASN A 94 -0.81 12.42 9.51
C ASN A 94 -1.20 12.15 10.97
N ARG A 95 -1.79 10.98 11.27
CA ARG A 95 -2.10 10.59 12.66
C ARG A 95 -0.84 10.48 13.52
N MET A 96 0.24 9.93 12.99
CA MET A 96 1.52 9.86 13.72
C MET A 96 2.09 11.25 13.99
N ALA A 97 1.99 12.18 13.03
CA ALA A 97 2.41 13.56 13.22
C ALA A 97 1.57 14.26 14.30
N GLU A 98 0.25 14.10 14.28
CA GLU A 98 -0.66 14.63 15.30
C GLU A 98 -0.35 14.09 16.69
N ILE A 99 -0.18 12.77 16.83
CA ILE A 99 0.18 12.12 18.10
C ILE A 99 1.53 12.63 18.61
N ASN A 100 2.52 12.82 17.73
CA ASN A 100 3.82 13.34 18.13
C ASN A 100 3.73 14.79 18.61
N VAL A 101 2.92 15.63 17.96
CA VAL A 101 2.65 16.99 18.41
C VAL A 101 1.98 16.96 19.79
N GLU A 102 0.93 16.17 19.98
CA GLU A 102 0.21 16.06 21.25
C GLU A 102 1.10 15.53 22.39
N LEU A 103 1.94 14.53 22.11
CA LEU A 103 2.93 14.02 23.06
C LEU A 103 3.99 15.07 23.41
N SER A 104 4.48 15.82 22.42
CA SER A 104 5.44 16.90 22.66
C SER A 104 4.83 18.00 23.52
N ASP A 105 3.59 18.42 23.23
CA ASP A 105 2.87 19.43 23.99
C ASP A 105 2.60 18.98 25.43
N SER A 106 2.20 17.72 25.62
CA SER A 106 1.98 17.15 26.95
C SER A 106 3.28 17.10 27.78
N ARG A 107 4.42 16.82 27.16
CA ARG A 107 5.72 16.82 27.83
C ARG A 107 6.14 18.23 28.22
N VAL A 108 6.04 19.19 27.30
CA VAL A 108 6.33 20.61 27.57
C VAL A 108 5.44 21.09 28.70
N MET A 109 4.13 20.81 28.64
CA MET A 109 3.18 21.18 29.69
C MET A 109 3.59 20.64 31.06
N ASN A 110 3.92 19.35 31.17
CA ASN A 110 4.34 18.74 32.43
C ASN A 110 5.64 19.36 32.99
N GLN A 111 6.61 19.63 32.11
CA GLN A 111 7.88 20.25 32.52
C GLN A 111 7.67 21.71 32.96
N VAL A 112 6.88 22.49 32.21
CA VAL A 112 6.50 23.86 32.58
C VAL A 112 5.79 23.85 33.91
N PHE A 113 4.83 22.96 34.13
CA PHE A 113 4.09 22.91 35.39
C PHE A 113 5.00 22.62 36.58
N GLY A 114 5.92 21.67 36.42
CA GLY A 114 6.91 21.34 37.46
C GLY A 114 7.86 22.51 37.75
N ALA A 115 8.40 23.16 36.72
CA ALA A 115 9.36 24.26 36.87
C ALA A 115 8.70 25.56 37.37
N ALA A 116 7.53 25.91 36.83
CA ALA A 116 6.74 27.07 37.26
C ALA A 116 6.31 26.94 38.73
N SER A 117 5.85 25.76 39.15
CA SER A 117 5.47 25.51 40.55
C SER A 117 6.65 25.70 41.50
N LYS A 118 7.86 25.24 41.12
CA LYS A 118 9.08 25.44 41.92
C LYS A 118 9.45 26.92 42.07
N LYS A 119 9.20 27.72 41.04
CA LYS A 119 9.42 29.18 41.04
C LYS A 119 8.24 29.97 41.66
N GLY A 120 7.20 29.29 42.15
CA GLY A 120 6.01 29.93 42.73
C GLY A 120 5.11 30.60 41.69
N LEU A 121 5.30 30.35 40.40
CA LEU A 121 4.48 30.88 39.32
C LEU A 121 3.16 30.11 39.22
N ARG A 122 2.12 30.77 38.69
CA ARG A 122 0.89 30.13 38.21
C ARG A 122 1.17 29.22 37.00
N PRO A 123 1.11 27.88 37.14
CA PRO A 123 1.51 26.96 36.06
C PRO A 123 0.66 27.07 34.79
N ASP A 124 -0.64 27.29 34.98
CA ASP A 124 -1.65 27.42 33.93
C ASP A 124 -1.45 28.66 33.06
N ILE A 125 -1.06 29.78 33.68
CA ILE A 125 -0.80 31.03 32.98
C ILE A 125 0.62 31.03 32.41
N ALA A 126 1.60 30.52 33.15
CA ALA A 126 2.98 30.39 32.69
C ALA A 126 3.06 29.61 31.37
N PHE A 127 2.35 28.48 31.26
CA PHE A 127 2.31 27.69 30.03
C PHE A 127 1.71 28.43 28.82
N LYS A 128 0.75 29.35 29.04
CA LYS A 128 0.11 30.13 27.97
C LYS A 128 0.96 31.31 27.50
N LEU A 129 1.76 31.89 28.40
CA LEU A 129 2.60 33.05 28.12
C LEU A 129 4.03 32.68 27.72
N LEU A 130 4.44 31.43 27.95
CA LEU A 130 5.76 30.94 27.59
C LEU A 130 6.00 31.02 26.07
N ASP A 131 7.09 31.68 25.68
CA ASP A 131 7.53 31.69 24.29
C ASP A 131 8.12 30.33 23.91
N ARG A 132 7.31 29.53 23.22
CA ARG A 132 7.70 28.20 22.75
C ARG A 132 8.78 28.24 21.67
N SER A 133 8.98 29.37 21.00
CA SER A 133 10.00 29.49 19.95
C SER A 133 11.42 29.56 20.51
N ALA A 134 11.57 29.92 21.79
CA ALA A 134 12.83 29.95 22.51
C ALA A 134 13.20 28.60 23.15
N LEU A 135 12.31 27.61 23.08
CA LEU A 135 12.50 26.29 23.69
C LEU A 135 13.07 25.31 22.66
N GLU A 136 14.15 24.62 23.04
CA GLU A 136 14.69 23.52 22.26
C GLU A 136 14.26 22.19 22.90
N ILE A 137 13.79 21.24 22.10
CA ILE A 137 13.43 19.90 22.57
C ILE A 137 14.52 18.95 22.09
N ASP A 138 15.37 18.48 23.01
CA ASP A 138 16.38 17.46 22.71
C ASP A 138 16.07 16.19 23.50
N ASN A 139 16.01 15.05 22.81
CA ASN A 139 15.73 13.72 23.39
C ASN A 139 14.52 13.64 24.34
N GLY A 140 13.53 14.53 24.19
CA GLY A 140 12.33 14.58 25.02
C GLY A 140 12.45 15.45 26.28
N GLU A 141 13.58 16.12 26.49
CA GLU A 141 13.78 17.17 27.48
C GLU A 141 13.68 18.55 26.83
N VAL A 142 13.04 19.51 27.52
CA VAL A 142 12.96 20.89 27.05
C VAL A 142 14.14 21.67 27.65
N LEU A 143 15.07 22.08 26.79
CA LEU A 143 16.19 22.93 27.14
C LEU A 143 15.74 24.39 27.28
N ASN A 144 16.52 25.20 28.00
CA ASN A 144 16.29 26.63 28.24
C ASN A 144 14.97 26.98 28.97
N MET A 145 14.27 26.00 29.54
CA MET A 145 13.02 26.19 30.27
C MET A 145 13.16 27.17 31.45
N ASP A 146 14.22 27.03 32.26
CA ASP A 146 14.41 27.87 33.44
C ASP A 146 14.64 29.34 33.07
N GLY A 147 15.44 29.61 32.04
CA GLY A 147 15.69 30.96 31.55
C GLY A 147 14.44 31.61 30.95
N ALA A 148 13.63 30.83 30.22
CA ALA A 148 12.34 31.30 29.71
C ALA A 148 11.35 31.62 30.82
N LEU A 149 11.33 30.83 31.90
CA LEU A 149 10.50 31.11 33.09
C LEU A 149 11.01 32.30 33.90
N ASP A 150 12.32 32.52 33.96
CA ASP A 150 12.90 33.68 34.64
C ASP A 150 12.57 34.99 33.90
N ALA A 151 12.68 35.01 32.57
CA ALA A 151 12.19 36.12 31.76
C ALA A 151 10.69 36.38 31.99
N LEU A 152 9.90 35.31 32.14
CA LEU A 152 8.47 35.41 32.44
C LEU A 152 8.19 36.05 33.81
N VAL A 153 9.03 35.79 34.82
CA VAL A 153 8.94 36.41 36.15
C VAL A 153 9.26 37.90 36.08
N GLU A 154 10.25 38.28 35.27
CA GLU A 154 10.65 39.68 35.07
C GLU A 154 9.56 40.48 34.34
N ASP A 155 9.01 39.92 33.25
CA ASP A 155 7.99 40.58 32.44
C ASP A 155 6.61 40.60 33.14
N TYR A 156 6.29 39.56 33.91
CA TYR A 156 4.99 39.40 34.55
C TYR A 156 5.14 39.00 36.03
N PRO A 157 5.59 39.92 36.91
CA PRO A 157 5.78 39.64 38.32
C PRO A 157 4.47 39.27 39.05
N GLU A 158 3.32 39.64 38.49
CA GLU A 158 1.98 39.29 39.01
C GLU A 158 1.67 37.78 38.94
N LEU A 159 2.46 36.99 38.20
CA LEU A 159 2.29 35.55 38.09
C LEU A 159 2.80 34.79 39.33
N LEU A 160 3.56 35.45 40.19
CA LEU A 160 4.01 34.89 41.46
C LEU A 160 2.81 34.70 42.38
N GLN A 161 2.52 33.45 42.70
CA GLN A 161 1.53 33.14 43.71
C GLN A 161 2.12 33.46 45.10
N PRO A 162 1.34 34.08 46.01
CA PRO A 162 1.67 34.00 47.42
C PRO A 162 1.66 32.51 47.79
N GLN A 163 2.83 31.95 48.12
CA GLN A 163 2.92 30.55 48.52
C GLN A 163 2.00 30.33 49.73
N ALA A 164 0.84 29.72 49.48
CA ALA A 164 0.05 29.14 50.54
C ALA A 164 0.91 28.03 51.14
N GLN A 165 1.37 28.26 52.37
CA GLN A 165 2.10 27.30 53.17
C GLN A 165 1.27 26.02 53.19
N VAL A 166 1.68 25.01 52.43
CA VAL A 166 1.03 23.71 52.42
C VAL A 166 1.29 23.14 53.79
N GLY A 167 0.32 23.30 54.69
CA GLY A 167 0.29 22.62 55.97
C GLY A 167 0.53 21.14 55.71
N THR A 168 1.39 20.55 56.52
CA THR A 168 1.72 19.13 56.55
C THR A 168 0.44 18.29 56.66
N THR A 169 -0.24 18.01 55.55
CA THR A 169 -1.22 16.94 55.50
C THR A 169 -0.42 15.67 55.29
N SER A 170 -0.17 14.98 56.40
CA SER A 170 0.33 13.62 56.42
C SER A 170 -0.39 12.80 55.34
N PRO A 171 0.33 12.12 54.43
CA PRO A 171 -0.31 11.15 53.56
C PRO A 171 -0.82 10.03 54.47
N GLY A 172 -2.12 10.01 54.70
CA GLY A 172 -2.81 8.88 55.29
C GLY A 172 -2.50 7.66 54.43
N THR A 173 -1.64 6.79 54.95
CA THR A 173 -1.41 5.44 54.48
C THR A 173 -2.75 4.73 54.36
N SER A 174 -3.29 4.64 53.14
CA SER A 174 -4.32 3.67 52.80
C SER A 174 -3.68 2.28 52.81
N SER A 175 -3.50 1.74 54.01
CA SER A 175 -3.23 0.32 54.25
C SER A 175 -4.51 -0.47 53.98
N GLY A 176 -4.93 -0.53 52.73
CA GLY A 176 -5.76 -1.63 52.23
C GLY A 176 -4.85 -2.80 51.88
N PRO A 177 -5.30 -4.06 52.01
CA PRO A 177 -4.48 -5.22 51.65
C PRO A 177 -4.00 -5.07 50.20
N ARG A 178 -2.68 -5.06 49.99
CA ARG A 178 -2.11 -5.16 48.65
C ARG A 178 -2.50 -6.52 48.09
N GLU A 179 -3.28 -6.52 47.01
CA GLU A 179 -3.62 -7.70 46.22
C GLU A 179 -2.31 -8.42 45.86
N THR A 180 -2.21 -9.69 46.24
CA THR A 180 -1.01 -10.49 45.97
C THR A 180 -0.93 -10.82 44.48
N ASP A 181 0.27 -11.02 43.94
CA ASP A 181 0.45 -11.34 42.52
C ASP A 181 -0.34 -12.60 42.10
N GLN A 182 -0.58 -13.52 43.03
CA GLN A 182 -1.44 -14.69 42.82
C GLN A 182 -2.92 -14.34 42.68
N GLU A 183 -3.44 -13.38 43.45
CA GLU A 183 -4.82 -12.89 43.30
C GLU A 183 -5.00 -12.14 41.98
N ARG A 184 -3.96 -11.41 41.55
CA ARG A 184 -3.94 -10.69 40.27
C ARG A 184 -3.99 -11.65 39.07
N LEU A 185 -3.20 -12.72 39.10
CA LEU A 185 -3.21 -13.79 38.10
C LEU A 185 -4.55 -14.53 38.08
N ARG A 186 -5.11 -14.85 39.25
CA ARG A 186 -6.40 -15.54 39.36
C ARG A 186 -7.54 -14.69 38.81
N ARG A 187 -7.51 -13.37 38.98
CA ARG A 187 -8.49 -12.43 38.40
C ARG A 187 -8.40 -12.35 36.88
N LEU A 188 -7.19 -12.48 36.31
CA LEU A 188 -6.97 -12.50 34.87
C LEU A 188 -7.49 -13.80 34.24
N GLU A 189 -7.30 -14.94 34.91
CA GLU A 189 -7.79 -16.24 34.44
C GLU A 189 -9.32 -16.44 34.62
N THR A 190 -9.93 -15.83 35.63
CA THR A 190 -11.35 -16.05 35.95
C THR A 190 -12.32 -15.03 35.37
N GLY A 191 -11.85 -14.09 34.54
CA GLY A 191 -12.72 -13.15 33.82
C GLY A 191 -13.61 -12.33 34.76
N GLY A 192 -13.01 -11.71 35.77
CA GLY A 192 -13.73 -10.92 36.77
C GLY A 192 -14.50 -9.73 36.17
N PRO A 193 -15.74 -9.45 36.63
CA PRO A 193 -16.65 -8.53 35.95
C PRO A 193 -16.35 -7.07 36.29
N GLY A 194 -16.32 -6.24 35.24
CA GLY A 194 -16.48 -4.80 35.37
C GLY A 194 -15.26 -4.01 34.93
N TRP A 195 -15.10 -3.86 33.63
CA TRP A 195 -15.00 -2.55 32.96
C TRP A 195 -15.53 -2.77 31.53
N GLY A 196 -16.79 -2.39 31.32
CA GLY A 196 -17.41 -2.40 30.00
C GLY A 196 -16.77 -1.34 29.11
N GLY A 197 -16.03 -1.80 28.12
CA GLY A 197 -15.70 -1.06 26.91
C GLY A 197 -15.86 -2.03 25.75
N LYS A 198 -16.94 -1.85 24.97
CA LYS A 198 -17.28 -2.69 23.83
C LYS A 198 -16.10 -2.78 22.86
N THR A 199 -15.52 -3.96 22.74
CA THR A 199 -14.85 -4.39 21.51
C THR A 199 -15.57 -5.65 21.03
N GLU A 200 -16.68 -5.44 20.32
CA GLU A 200 -17.05 -6.36 19.25
C GLU A 200 -15.99 -6.19 18.15
N GLY A 201 -14.85 -6.80 18.39
CA GLY A 201 -13.79 -7.03 17.42
C GLY A 201 -13.57 -8.52 17.45
N GLU A 202 -14.34 -9.20 16.61
CA GLU A 202 -14.20 -10.61 16.29
C GLU A 202 -12.72 -10.86 15.94
N VAL A 203 -11.96 -11.40 16.90
CA VAL A 203 -10.66 -11.98 16.62
C VAL A 203 -10.96 -13.28 15.91
N VAL A 204 -11.21 -13.18 14.61
CA VAL A 204 -11.13 -14.33 13.71
C VAL A 204 -9.68 -14.77 13.76
N VAL A 205 -9.48 -15.86 14.50
CA VAL A 205 -8.22 -16.57 14.63
C VAL A 205 -7.66 -16.76 13.22
N ALA A 206 -6.42 -16.31 13.01
CA ALA A 206 -5.72 -16.32 11.73
C ALA A 206 -5.44 -17.73 11.16
N GLU A 207 -6.07 -18.78 11.69
CA GLU A 207 -5.96 -20.17 11.22
C GLU A 207 -6.99 -20.49 10.12
N ASP A 208 -8.15 -19.81 10.07
CA ASP A 208 -9.22 -20.13 9.09
C ASP A 208 -8.94 -19.61 7.67
N LEU A 209 -8.04 -18.63 7.50
CA LEU A 209 -7.67 -18.15 6.16
C LEU A 209 -6.65 -19.06 5.46
N TYR A 210 -5.95 -19.92 6.20
CA TYR A 210 -4.96 -20.81 5.62
C TYR A 210 -5.61 -22.05 4.98
N GLU A 211 -6.69 -22.59 5.57
CA GLU A 211 -7.42 -23.71 4.96
C GLU A 211 -8.12 -23.30 3.65
N LYS A 212 -8.61 -22.06 3.56
CA LYS A 212 -9.25 -21.54 2.34
C LYS A 212 -8.25 -21.29 1.20
N ALA A 213 -6.98 -21.04 1.51
CA ALA A 213 -5.92 -20.88 0.51
C ALA A 213 -5.38 -22.23 -0.01
N VAL A 214 -5.45 -23.28 0.81
CA VAL A 214 -5.07 -24.65 0.42
C VAL A 214 -6.14 -25.28 -0.48
N GLU A 215 -7.43 -25.04 -0.23
CA GLU A 215 -8.51 -25.47 -1.15
C GLU A 215 -8.50 -24.75 -2.51
N ALA A 216 -7.94 -23.54 -2.59
CA ALA A 216 -7.78 -22.79 -3.83
C ALA A 216 -6.55 -23.19 -4.67
N GLY A 217 -5.79 -24.21 -4.23
CA GLY A 217 -4.68 -24.77 -5.00
C GLY A 217 -3.42 -23.89 -5.12
N MET A 218 -3.23 -22.92 -4.22
CA MET A 218 -2.12 -21.94 -4.31
C MET A 218 -1.07 -22.03 -3.19
N GLY A 219 -1.06 -23.09 -2.38
CA GLY A 219 -0.08 -23.24 -1.29
C GLY A 219 0.86 -24.43 -1.48
N ASP A 220 2.05 -24.19 -2.06
CA ASP A 220 3.14 -25.16 -1.98
C ASP A 220 3.68 -25.18 -0.54
N LYS A 221 3.70 -26.35 0.10
CA LYS A 221 4.08 -26.48 1.52
C LYS A 221 5.55 -26.08 1.71
N PRO A 222 5.89 -25.19 2.65
CA PRO A 222 7.28 -25.01 3.02
C PRO A 222 7.80 -26.29 3.70
N ALA A 223 8.90 -26.82 3.15
CA ALA A 223 9.62 -27.96 3.70
C ALA A 223 10.04 -27.64 5.14
N LYS A 224 9.62 -28.47 6.09
CA LYS A 224 10.11 -28.42 7.47
C LYS A 224 11.61 -28.76 7.46
N GLY A 225 12.43 -27.74 7.68
CA GLY A 225 13.84 -27.88 8.04
C GLY A 225 13.98 -28.63 9.36
N GLN A 226 15.03 -29.46 9.40
CA GLN A 226 15.41 -30.40 10.46
C GLN A 226 15.68 -29.76 11.82
#